data_AF-A0A0H5SAD6-F1
#
_entry.id   AF-A0A0H5SAD6-F1
#
_cell.length_a   1.000
_cell.length_b   1.000
_cell.length_c   1.000
_cell.angle_alpha   90.00
_cell.angle_beta   90.00
_cell.angle_gamma   90.00
#
_symmetry.space_group_name_H-M   'P 1'
#
loop_
_entity.id
_entity.type
_entity.pdbx_description
1 polymer ?
#
loop_
_entity_poly.entity_id
_entity_poly.type
_entity_poly.pdbx_seq_one_letter_code
_entity_poly.pdbx_strand_id
1 'polypeptide(L)'
;MTSRPSARQRRGASHKDSTTEAGEKPSDFVALIAKQSLPKTRQMHFERLVAATAINSSNTATFLAQVKKNRVPVPLFEKKRVKLSSKATEDTDYLPATYASFNREDYIIIQAPTKENTVDFWRMVWQDGCKLIVCVVEQSQMTVEDDAEKCYQYWPTKPDAKMEIGQKRFTVKLVKKKEEKGFIIYDVALSAHLDADVTCGKVAPKEDGSVDTGAGDDDSKPKHIVIFHITNWSNNIWPDLDQLGPFIKILASKEIQIIKRAADDYIPPVVLQGFAGLNRTCVVWVATILMKQIERRECFDVEYLARHLVRIRPGAFSNPMSFFVLFGLAFRIASLGGWSAYEDAKDRIKEIKASALATMKAREKQ
;
A
#
# COMPACT_ATOMS: atom_id res chain seq x y z
N MET A 1 -53.13 -30.62 -8.97
CA MET A 1 -52.62 -31.37 -7.80
C MET A 1 -51.31 -30.74 -7.38
N THR A 2 -51.28 -30.19 -6.15
CA THR A 2 -50.13 -29.99 -5.24
C THR A 2 -48.81 -29.47 -5.82
N SER A 3 -48.57 -28.15 -5.89
CA SER A 3 -48.07 -27.24 -4.83
C SER A 3 -46.66 -27.56 -4.26
N ARG A 4 -45.69 -26.69 -4.58
CA ARG A 4 -44.67 -26.19 -3.62
C ARG A 4 -43.83 -25.06 -4.25
N PRO A 5 -43.89 -23.82 -3.73
CA PRO A 5 -42.97 -22.75 -4.13
C PRO A 5 -41.72 -22.74 -3.24
N SER A 6 -40.56 -22.50 -3.85
CA SER A 6 -39.26 -22.42 -3.17
C SER A 6 -39.12 -21.11 -2.40
N ALA A 7 -39.26 -21.15 -1.08
CA ALA A 7 -38.86 -20.06 -0.20
C ALA A 7 -37.36 -20.21 0.13
N ARG A 8 -36.49 -19.52 -0.63
CA ARG A 8 -35.07 -19.39 -0.28
C ARG A 8 -34.94 -18.26 0.74
N GLN A 9 -34.87 -18.65 2.02
CA GLN A 9 -34.61 -17.79 3.17
C GLN A 9 -33.43 -16.85 2.88
N ARG A 10 -33.72 -15.54 2.83
CA ARG A 10 -32.73 -14.48 3.03
C ARG A 10 -32.16 -14.64 4.44
N ARG A 11 -30.95 -15.19 4.54
CA ARG A 11 -30.14 -15.07 5.76
C ARG A 11 -29.74 -13.60 5.89
N GLY A 12 -30.53 -12.84 6.63
CA GLY A 12 -30.11 -11.55 7.18
C GLY A 12 -28.94 -11.80 8.11
N ALA A 13 -27.73 -11.49 7.65
CA ALA A 13 -26.59 -11.31 8.54
C ALA A 13 -26.85 -10.02 9.31
N SER A 14 -27.22 -10.14 10.58
CA SER A 14 -27.19 -9.03 11.51
C SER A 14 -25.74 -8.58 11.63
N HIS A 15 -25.41 -7.48 10.96
CA HIS A 15 -24.25 -6.67 11.30
C HIS A 15 -24.47 -6.21 12.75
N LYS A 16 -23.81 -6.90 13.69
CA LYS A 16 -23.47 -6.26 14.96
C LYS A 16 -22.52 -5.13 14.62
N ASP A 17 -23.03 -3.90 14.64
CA ASP A 17 -22.21 -2.70 14.77
C ASP A 17 -21.23 -2.92 15.91
N SER A 18 -19.96 -3.15 15.57
CA SER A 18 -18.88 -2.86 16.50
C SER A 18 -18.94 -1.36 16.70
N THR A 19 -19.38 -0.95 17.89
CA THR A 19 -19.31 0.42 18.40
C THR A 19 -18.09 1.13 17.83
N THR A 20 -18.33 2.06 16.92
CA THR A 20 -17.36 3.01 16.41
C THR A 20 -16.85 3.80 17.60
N GLU A 21 -15.64 3.50 18.08
CA GLU A 21 -14.88 4.48 18.85
C GLU A 21 -14.76 5.70 17.93
N ALA A 22 -15.53 6.76 18.23
CA ALA A 22 -15.48 8.00 17.49
C ALA A 22 -14.03 8.51 17.59
N GLY A 23 -13.27 8.40 16.49
CA GLY A 23 -11.86 8.76 16.48
C GLY A 23 -11.66 10.22 16.87
N GLU A 24 -10.47 10.54 17.39
CA GLU A 24 -10.15 11.88 17.87
C GLU A 24 -10.26 12.92 16.76
N LYS A 25 -10.72 14.13 17.07
CA LYS A 25 -10.66 15.24 16.11
C LYS A 25 -9.20 15.65 15.90
N PRO A 26 -8.78 16.09 14.69
CA PRO A 26 -7.42 16.59 14.48
C PRO A 26 -6.98 17.67 15.47
N SER A 27 -7.87 18.56 15.93
CA SER A 27 -7.57 19.53 16.99
C SER A 27 -7.23 18.87 18.32
N ASP A 28 -7.94 17.79 18.64
CA ASP A 28 -7.76 17.03 19.89
C ASP A 28 -6.48 16.21 19.79
N PHE A 29 -6.19 15.59 18.64
CA PHE A 29 -4.89 14.95 18.36
C PHE A 29 -3.74 15.94 18.53
N VAL A 30 -3.83 17.12 17.93
CA VAL A 30 -2.82 18.18 18.06
C VAL A 30 -2.62 18.56 19.54
N ALA A 31 -3.72 18.73 20.28
CA ALA A 31 -3.67 19.06 21.72
C ALA A 31 -3.13 17.91 22.58
N LEU A 32 -3.48 16.66 22.27
CA LEU A 32 -3.04 15.47 23.00
C LEU A 32 -1.55 15.23 22.79
N ILE A 33 -1.07 15.24 21.54
CA ILE A 33 0.34 15.03 21.24
C ILE A 33 1.20 16.19 21.72
N ALA A 34 0.68 17.43 21.74
CA ALA A 34 1.37 18.56 22.35
C ALA A 34 1.68 18.32 23.84
N LYS A 35 0.82 17.59 24.57
CA LYS A 35 1.07 17.19 25.97
C LYS A 35 2.09 16.05 26.10
N GLN A 36 2.31 15.27 25.04
CA GLN A 36 3.24 14.13 25.02
C GLN A 36 4.67 14.50 24.59
N SER A 37 5.07 15.77 24.70
CA SER A 37 6.35 16.30 24.18
C SER A 37 7.63 15.68 24.78
N LEU A 38 7.52 14.85 25.82
CA LEU A 38 8.66 14.20 26.47
C LEU A 38 9.21 13.04 25.62
N PRO A 39 10.54 13.01 25.31
CA PRO A 39 11.17 11.94 24.53
C PRO A 39 10.91 10.53 25.07
N LYS A 40 10.90 10.37 26.40
CA LYS A 40 10.62 9.08 27.06
C LYS A 40 9.21 8.57 26.74
N THR A 41 8.22 9.46 26.70
CA THR A 41 6.82 9.11 26.40
C THR A 41 6.69 8.61 24.95
N ARG A 42 7.38 9.25 24.00
CA ARG A 42 7.38 8.82 22.59
C ARG A 42 8.05 7.47 22.39
N GLN A 43 9.14 7.20 23.10
CA GLN A 43 9.82 5.90 23.04
C GLN A 43 8.93 4.77 23.59
N MET A 44 8.26 5.00 24.72
CA MET A 44 7.27 4.03 25.25
C MET A 44 6.09 3.83 24.30
N HIS A 45 5.67 4.88 23.60
CA HIS A 45 4.60 4.80 22.61
C HIS A 45 4.99 3.92 21.41
N PHE A 46 6.21 4.12 20.90
CA PHE A 46 6.80 3.26 19.88
C PHE A 46 6.83 1.79 20.34
N GLU A 47 7.34 1.52 21.54
CA GLU A 47 7.42 0.17 22.11
C GLU A 47 6.05 -0.51 22.21
N ARG A 48 5.03 0.22 22.69
CA ARG A 48 3.65 -0.28 22.76
C ARG A 48 3.07 -0.58 21.38
N LEU A 49 3.37 0.27 20.39
CA LEU A 49 2.89 0.08 19.02
C LEU A 49 3.45 -1.21 18.40
N VAL A 50 4.75 -1.48 18.58
CA VAL A 50 5.43 -2.62 17.94
C VAL A 50 5.29 -3.94 18.71
N ALA A 51 4.92 -3.91 19.99
CA ALA A 51 4.90 -5.09 20.85
C ALA A 51 3.81 -6.15 20.51
N ALA A 52 2.86 -5.85 19.60
CA ALA A 52 1.66 -6.68 19.43
C ALA A 52 1.48 -7.21 18.00
N THR A 53 2.01 -8.40 17.72
CA THR A 53 1.42 -9.28 16.70
C THR A 53 1.75 -10.74 16.99
N ALA A 54 0.73 -11.59 17.16
CA ALA A 54 0.93 -13.02 17.37
C ALA A 54 1.35 -13.67 16.04
N ILE A 55 2.64 -13.93 15.87
CA ILE A 55 3.23 -14.62 14.71
C ILE A 55 3.50 -16.07 15.09
N ASN A 56 3.03 -17.02 14.28
CA ASN A 56 3.33 -18.43 14.45
C ASN A 56 3.37 -19.14 13.09
N SER A 57 3.86 -20.37 13.06
CA SER A 57 4.01 -21.14 11.81
C SER A 57 2.69 -21.36 11.08
N SER A 58 1.56 -21.48 11.78
CA SER A 58 0.26 -21.74 11.15
C SER A 58 -0.30 -20.51 10.43
N ASN A 59 -0.03 -19.30 10.93
CA ASN A 59 -0.48 -18.07 10.28
C ASN A 59 0.53 -17.47 9.30
N THR A 60 1.72 -18.05 9.14
CA THR A 60 2.75 -17.60 8.17
C THR A 60 3.34 -18.73 7.31
N ALA A 61 2.65 -19.88 7.19
CA ALA A 61 3.17 -21.08 6.55
C ALA A 61 3.71 -20.84 5.12
N THR A 62 2.95 -20.15 4.26
CA THR A 62 3.37 -19.88 2.87
C THR A 62 4.60 -18.97 2.82
N PHE A 63 4.69 -17.97 3.70
CA PHE A 63 5.89 -17.14 3.80
C PHE A 63 7.12 -17.98 4.16
N LEU A 64 7.01 -18.90 5.13
CA LEU A 64 8.09 -19.79 5.53
C LEU A 64 8.52 -20.75 4.40
N ALA A 65 7.58 -21.17 3.54
CA ALA A 65 7.88 -21.98 2.36
C ALA A 65 8.56 -21.18 1.23
N GLN A 66 8.37 -19.85 1.18
CA GLN A 66 8.79 -18.96 0.10
C GLN A 66 9.83 -17.92 0.54
N VAL A 67 10.60 -18.20 1.60
CA VAL A 67 11.56 -17.24 2.21
C VAL A 67 12.51 -16.64 1.17
N LYS A 68 12.97 -17.43 0.19
CA LYS A 68 13.89 -16.98 -0.87
C LYS A 68 13.31 -15.89 -1.79
N LYS A 69 11.97 -15.77 -1.88
CA LYS A 69 11.29 -14.74 -2.69
C LYS A 69 11.11 -13.41 -1.94
N ASN A 70 11.57 -13.32 -0.69
CA ASN A 70 11.43 -12.13 0.16
C ASN A 70 12.76 -11.39 0.30
N ARG A 71 12.70 -10.07 0.24
CA ARG A 71 13.81 -9.15 0.53
C ARG A 71 14.13 -9.03 2.01
N VAL A 72 13.14 -9.31 2.88
CA VAL A 72 13.31 -9.21 4.33
C VAL A 72 12.70 -10.42 5.04
N PRO A 73 13.30 -10.87 6.16
CA PRO A 73 12.79 -11.99 6.95
C PRO A 73 11.62 -11.56 7.86
N VAL A 74 10.66 -10.80 7.31
CA VAL A 74 9.48 -10.30 8.05
C VAL A 74 8.21 -10.96 7.50
N PRO A 75 7.54 -11.82 8.30
CA PRO A 75 6.45 -12.64 7.79
C PRO A 75 5.24 -11.89 7.24
N LEU A 76 4.51 -12.56 6.36
CA LEU A 76 3.20 -12.15 5.87
C LEU A 76 2.14 -13.10 6.43
N PHE A 77 1.03 -12.56 6.91
CA PHE A 77 -0.07 -13.41 7.39
C PHE A 77 -0.79 -14.09 6.23
N GLU A 78 -1.04 -15.39 6.37
CA GLU A 78 -1.71 -16.22 5.37
C GLU A 78 -3.10 -15.68 4.98
N LYS A 79 -3.82 -15.12 5.95
CA LYS A 79 -5.16 -14.53 5.73
C LYS A 79 -5.13 -13.16 5.05
N LYS A 80 -3.97 -12.53 4.96
CA LYS A 80 -3.80 -11.16 4.45
C LYS A 80 -2.85 -11.08 3.25
N ARG A 81 -2.13 -12.16 2.92
CA ARG A 81 -1.28 -12.18 1.73
C ARG A 81 -2.10 -12.00 0.45
N VAL A 82 -1.51 -11.36 -0.54
CA VAL A 82 -2.02 -11.40 -1.90
C VAL A 82 -1.84 -12.82 -2.46
N LYS A 83 -2.85 -13.33 -3.19
CA LYS A 83 -2.78 -14.62 -3.87
C LYS A 83 -2.95 -14.40 -5.37
N LEU A 84 -1.96 -14.78 -6.15
CA LEU A 84 -2.01 -14.64 -7.61
C LEU A 84 -2.77 -15.81 -8.24
N SER A 85 -3.63 -15.50 -9.21
CA SER A 85 -4.29 -16.50 -10.04
C SER A 85 -3.31 -17.11 -11.05
N SER A 86 -3.21 -18.44 -11.09
CA SER A 86 -2.38 -19.14 -12.09
C SER A 86 -3.06 -19.09 -13.46
N LYS A 87 -2.34 -18.61 -14.48
CA LYS A 87 -2.75 -18.66 -15.90
C LYS A 87 -1.79 -19.48 -16.77
N ALA A 88 -0.65 -19.88 -16.23
CA ALA A 88 0.36 -20.72 -16.87
C ALA A 88 0.90 -21.74 -15.86
N THR A 89 1.42 -22.86 -16.34
CA THR A 89 1.92 -23.97 -15.49
C THR A 89 3.03 -23.53 -14.51
N GLU A 90 3.87 -22.57 -14.92
CA GLU A 90 4.98 -22.03 -14.15
C GLU A 90 4.55 -20.92 -13.15
N ASP A 91 3.28 -20.49 -13.20
CA ASP A 91 2.80 -19.38 -12.37
C ASP A 91 2.76 -19.78 -10.89
N THR A 92 3.44 -18.98 -10.07
CA THR A 92 3.29 -19.04 -8.61
C THR A 92 2.05 -18.26 -8.15
N ASP A 93 1.44 -18.70 -7.05
CA ASP A 93 0.40 -17.94 -6.33
C ASP A 93 1.00 -16.92 -5.35
N TYR A 94 2.32 -16.96 -5.12
CA TYR A 94 3.00 -16.22 -4.08
C TYR A 94 3.74 -14.99 -4.62
N LEU A 95 3.49 -13.87 -3.95
CA LEU A 95 4.23 -12.61 -4.10
C LEU A 95 4.36 -12.01 -2.69
N PRO A 96 5.46 -11.29 -2.36
CA PRO A 96 5.67 -10.75 -1.02
C PRO A 96 4.83 -9.49 -0.76
N ALA A 97 3.51 -9.65 -0.76
CA ALA A 97 2.51 -8.59 -0.67
C ALA A 97 1.40 -8.92 0.34
N THR A 98 0.78 -7.89 0.90
CA THR A 98 -0.30 -8.00 1.90
C THR A 98 -1.40 -6.99 1.61
N TYR A 99 -2.65 -7.46 1.62
CA TYR A 99 -3.82 -6.60 1.65
C TYR A 99 -3.93 -5.88 2.99
N ALA A 100 -4.00 -4.55 2.92
CA ALA A 100 -4.08 -3.66 4.07
C ALA A 100 -5.30 -2.75 3.97
N SER A 101 -6.48 -3.36 3.97
CA SER A 101 -7.75 -2.66 3.87
C SER A 101 -8.07 -1.83 5.11
N PHE A 102 -8.71 -0.69 4.88
CA PHE A 102 -9.32 0.15 5.91
C PHE A 102 -10.69 0.64 5.44
N ASN A 103 -11.75 0.31 6.17
CA ASN A 103 -13.13 0.52 5.74
C ASN A 103 -13.41 -0.08 4.35
N ARG A 104 -13.76 0.75 3.36
CA ARG A 104 -14.00 0.34 1.96
C ARG A 104 -12.79 0.57 1.04
N GLU A 105 -11.68 1.03 1.61
CA GLU A 105 -10.49 1.43 0.85
C GLU A 105 -9.46 0.30 0.98
N ASP A 106 -9.18 -0.36 -0.15
CA ASP A 106 -8.21 -1.43 -0.22
C ASP A 106 -6.83 -0.91 -0.60
N TYR A 107 -5.81 -1.51 0.01
CA TYR A 107 -4.41 -1.22 -0.29
C TYR A 107 -3.67 -2.54 -0.39
N ILE A 108 -2.60 -2.53 -1.19
CA ILE A 108 -1.65 -3.63 -1.23
C ILE A 108 -0.28 -3.08 -0.82
N ILE A 109 0.26 -3.59 0.28
CA ILE A 109 1.62 -3.28 0.71
C ILE A 109 2.54 -4.38 0.18
N ILE A 110 3.54 -4.00 -0.61
CA ILE A 110 4.41 -4.96 -1.31
C ILE A 110 5.90 -4.56 -1.21
N GLN A 111 6.76 -5.57 -1.17
CA GLN A 111 8.21 -5.41 -1.28
C GLN A 111 8.62 -4.94 -2.69
N ALA A 112 9.84 -4.43 -2.86
CA ALA A 112 10.31 -4.07 -4.19
C ALA A 112 10.34 -5.31 -5.10
N PRO A 113 9.90 -5.23 -6.36
CA PRO A 113 10.08 -6.34 -7.28
C PRO A 113 11.57 -6.52 -7.62
N THR A 114 11.98 -7.77 -7.84
CA THR A 114 13.26 -8.16 -8.47
C THR A 114 13.04 -8.29 -9.98
N LYS A 115 14.12 -8.46 -10.75
CA LYS A 115 13.99 -8.70 -12.19
C LYS A 115 13.13 -9.93 -12.50
N GLU A 116 13.30 -11.00 -11.72
CA GLU A 116 12.58 -12.27 -11.85
C GLU A 116 11.07 -12.13 -11.55
N ASN A 117 10.69 -11.52 -10.42
CA ASN A 117 9.29 -11.46 -10.00
C ASN A 117 8.51 -10.23 -10.51
N THR A 118 9.12 -9.41 -11.37
CA THR A 118 8.43 -8.24 -11.94
C THR A 118 7.20 -8.65 -12.76
N VAL A 119 7.20 -9.84 -13.38
CA VAL A 119 5.99 -10.38 -14.03
C VAL A 119 4.86 -10.59 -13.02
N ASP A 120 5.16 -11.12 -11.82
CA ASP A 120 4.18 -11.35 -10.76
C ASP A 120 3.65 -10.04 -10.16
N PHE A 121 4.49 -9.01 -10.08
CA PHE A 121 4.07 -7.66 -9.72
C PHE A 121 3.02 -7.12 -10.69
N TRP A 122 3.25 -7.24 -12.01
CA TRP A 122 2.28 -6.78 -13.00
C TRP A 122 1.05 -7.69 -13.13
N ARG A 123 1.19 -8.99 -12.86
CA ARG A 123 0.05 -9.92 -12.70
C ARG A 123 -0.88 -9.47 -11.57
N MET A 124 -0.32 -9.13 -10.41
CA MET A 124 -1.08 -8.58 -9.28
C MET A 124 -1.85 -7.32 -9.69
N VAL A 125 -1.13 -6.34 -10.27
CA VAL A 125 -1.69 -5.07 -10.72
C VAL A 125 -2.81 -5.28 -11.73
N TRP A 126 -2.65 -6.23 -12.66
CA TRP A 126 -3.66 -6.56 -13.66
C TRP A 126 -4.90 -7.23 -13.04
N GLN A 127 -4.69 -8.28 -12.24
CA GLN A 127 -5.80 -9.09 -11.71
C GLN A 127 -6.66 -8.27 -10.73
N ASP A 128 -6.05 -7.43 -9.89
CA ASP A 128 -6.77 -6.61 -8.90
C ASP A 128 -7.20 -5.26 -9.51
N GLY A 129 -6.97 -5.04 -10.80
CA GLY A 129 -7.39 -3.82 -11.50
C GLY A 129 -6.78 -2.53 -10.95
N CYS A 130 -5.61 -2.62 -10.29
CA CYS A 130 -4.96 -1.49 -9.63
C CYS A 130 -4.72 -0.33 -10.60
N LYS A 131 -5.06 0.89 -10.18
CA LYS A 131 -4.92 2.12 -10.99
C LYS A 131 -3.86 3.08 -10.47
N LEU A 132 -3.39 2.85 -9.24
CA LEU A 132 -2.49 3.76 -8.52
C LEU A 132 -1.39 2.94 -7.83
N ILE A 133 -0.15 3.30 -8.10
CA ILE A 133 1.05 2.69 -7.51
C ILE A 133 1.85 3.80 -6.84
N VAL A 134 2.35 3.54 -5.63
CA VAL A 134 3.26 4.42 -4.91
C VAL A 134 4.58 3.70 -4.69
N CYS A 135 5.64 4.17 -5.32
CA CYS A 135 7.01 3.73 -5.06
C CYS A 135 7.67 4.67 -4.04
N VAL A 136 8.04 4.14 -2.88
CA VAL A 136 8.79 4.88 -1.85
C VAL A 136 10.28 4.56 -1.86
N VAL A 137 10.78 3.83 -2.86
CA VAL A 137 12.23 3.58 -3.03
C VAL A 137 12.84 4.81 -3.72
N GLU A 138 13.91 5.38 -3.15
CA GLU A 138 14.53 6.58 -3.74
C GLU A 138 15.17 6.29 -5.10
N GLN A 139 15.33 7.33 -5.92
CA GLN A 139 15.76 7.18 -7.32
C GLN A 139 17.13 6.50 -7.47
N SER A 140 18.06 6.72 -6.53
CA SER A 140 19.40 6.11 -6.53
C SER A 140 19.40 4.61 -6.22
N GLN A 141 18.29 4.08 -5.70
CA GLN A 141 18.08 2.67 -5.36
C GLN A 141 17.21 1.93 -6.40
N MET A 142 16.92 2.58 -7.52
CA MET A 142 16.30 1.97 -8.69
C MET A 142 17.38 1.48 -9.67
N THR A 143 17.18 0.32 -10.30
CA THR A 143 18.14 -0.23 -11.28
C THR A 143 17.45 -1.05 -12.36
N VAL A 144 18.05 -1.12 -13.54
CA VAL A 144 17.65 -2.06 -14.62
C VAL A 144 18.47 -3.35 -14.59
N GLU A 145 19.50 -3.40 -13.74
CA GLU A 145 20.33 -4.58 -13.54
C GLU A 145 19.67 -5.59 -12.59
N ASP A 146 20.13 -6.83 -12.63
CA ASP A 146 19.70 -7.86 -11.68
C ASP A 146 20.48 -7.73 -10.37
N ASP A 147 20.05 -6.80 -9.53
CA ASP A 147 20.69 -6.46 -8.26
C ASP A 147 19.69 -6.62 -7.11
N ALA A 148 19.93 -7.63 -6.26
CA ALA A 148 19.08 -7.96 -5.13
C ALA A 148 19.03 -6.86 -4.05
N GLU A 149 20.03 -5.97 -4.00
CA GLU A 149 20.09 -4.85 -3.05
C GLU A 149 19.30 -3.63 -3.52
N LYS A 150 18.81 -3.64 -4.77
CA LYS A 150 18.06 -2.53 -5.36
C LYS A 150 16.67 -2.94 -5.83
N CYS A 151 15.83 -1.93 -6.04
CA CYS A 151 14.53 -2.12 -6.66
C CYS A 151 14.71 -2.20 -8.18
N TYR A 152 14.20 -3.27 -8.78
CA TYR A 152 14.17 -3.35 -10.24
C TYR A 152 13.27 -2.24 -10.80
N GLN A 153 13.69 -1.59 -11.89
CA GLN A 153 12.96 -0.54 -12.57
C GLN A 153 11.83 -1.17 -13.40
N TYR A 154 10.69 -1.44 -12.77
CA TYR A 154 9.57 -2.17 -13.37
C TYR A 154 8.69 -1.35 -14.31
N TRP A 155 9.05 -0.09 -14.60
CA TRP A 155 8.34 0.79 -15.53
C TRP A 155 9.33 1.69 -16.30
N PRO A 156 9.01 2.09 -17.54
CA PRO A 156 9.84 3.01 -18.32
C PRO A 156 9.82 4.44 -17.76
N THR A 157 10.99 5.09 -17.71
CA THR A 157 11.13 6.47 -17.20
C THR A 157 11.53 7.48 -18.28
N LYS A 158 11.94 7.01 -19.47
CA LYS A 158 12.30 7.84 -20.61
C LYS A 158 11.08 8.10 -21.50
N PRO A 159 10.93 9.31 -22.07
CA PRO A 159 9.87 9.61 -23.03
C PRO A 159 9.76 8.55 -24.13
N ASP A 160 8.52 8.20 -24.52
CA ASP A 160 8.17 7.20 -25.54
C ASP A 160 8.70 5.77 -25.33
N ALA A 161 9.34 5.50 -24.20
CA ALA A 161 9.85 4.17 -23.89
C ALA A 161 8.74 3.20 -23.50
N LYS A 162 8.97 1.92 -23.84
CA LYS A 162 8.17 0.79 -23.39
C LYS A 162 9.05 -0.30 -22.79
N MET A 163 8.46 -1.14 -21.95
CA MET A 163 9.09 -2.31 -21.36
C MET A 163 8.22 -3.54 -21.61
N GLU A 164 8.85 -4.60 -22.09
CA GLU A 164 8.26 -5.92 -22.24
C GLU A 164 8.61 -6.75 -21.01
N ILE A 165 7.62 -7.38 -20.38
CA ILE A 165 7.79 -8.06 -19.08
C ILE A 165 7.25 -9.48 -19.17
N GLY A 166 8.00 -10.44 -18.62
CA GLY A 166 7.62 -11.85 -18.56
C GLY A 166 7.40 -12.44 -19.95
N GLN A 167 8.44 -12.45 -20.80
CA GLN A 167 8.36 -12.96 -22.17
C GLN A 167 7.24 -12.30 -23.01
N LYS A 168 7.09 -10.96 -22.87
CA LYS A 168 6.03 -10.14 -23.51
C LYS A 168 4.61 -10.40 -23.00
N ARG A 169 4.44 -11.11 -21.88
CA ARG A 169 3.13 -11.24 -21.22
C ARG A 169 2.51 -9.90 -20.85
N PHE A 170 3.34 -8.90 -20.53
CA PHE A 170 2.89 -7.53 -20.33
C PHE A 170 3.75 -6.53 -21.09
N THR A 171 3.11 -5.48 -21.60
CA THR A 171 3.77 -4.28 -22.11
C THR A 171 3.42 -3.10 -21.23
N VAL A 172 4.42 -2.39 -20.72
CA VAL A 172 4.26 -1.12 -19.98
C VAL A 172 4.84 0.00 -20.83
N LYS A 173 4.00 0.96 -21.25
CA LYS A 173 4.41 2.12 -22.05
C LYS A 173 4.29 3.40 -21.23
N LEU A 174 5.32 4.25 -21.23
CA LEU A 174 5.22 5.58 -20.64
C LEU A 174 4.33 6.47 -21.51
N VAL A 175 3.30 7.08 -20.90
CA VAL A 175 2.40 8.02 -21.57
C VAL A 175 2.78 9.45 -21.22
N LYS A 176 3.04 9.72 -19.93
CA LYS A 176 3.37 11.06 -19.45
C LYS A 176 4.25 10.99 -18.20
N LYS A 177 5.14 11.95 -18.07
CA LYS A 177 5.95 12.18 -16.87
C LYS A 177 5.71 13.61 -16.38
N LYS A 178 5.49 13.78 -15.08
CA LYS A 178 5.39 15.08 -14.41
C LYS A 178 6.32 15.09 -13.21
N GLU A 179 7.29 16.00 -13.23
CA GLU A 179 8.23 16.17 -12.11
C GLU A 179 7.69 17.23 -11.14
N GLU A 180 7.76 16.92 -9.85
CA GLU A 180 7.39 17.80 -8.76
C GLU A 180 8.56 17.86 -7.77
N LYS A 181 8.52 18.80 -6.82
CA LYS A 181 9.57 18.86 -5.78
C LYS A 181 9.47 17.64 -4.84
N GLY A 182 10.42 16.73 -4.97
CA GLY A 182 10.58 15.53 -4.11
C GLY A 182 9.93 14.25 -4.62
N PHE A 183 9.19 14.32 -5.73
CA PHE A 183 8.56 13.15 -6.32
C PHE A 183 8.27 13.33 -7.81
N ILE A 184 8.01 12.23 -8.49
CA ILE A 184 7.65 12.20 -9.91
C ILE A 184 6.36 11.41 -10.07
N ILE A 185 5.47 11.89 -10.94
CA ILE A 185 4.25 11.19 -11.33
C ILE A 185 4.45 10.68 -12.77
N TYR A 186 4.26 9.37 -12.96
CA TYR A 186 4.27 8.72 -14.27
C TYR A 186 2.87 8.22 -14.59
N ASP A 187 2.34 8.58 -15.76
CA ASP A 187 1.18 7.93 -16.35
C ASP A 187 1.69 6.83 -17.30
N VAL A 188 1.26 5.59 -17.10
CA VAL A 188 1.65 4.44 -17.91
C VAL A 188 0.43 3.69 -18.46
N ALA A 189 0.58 3.13 -19.65
CA ALA A 189 -0.38 2.21 -20.23
C ALA A 189 0.14 0.77 -20.07
N LEU A 190 -0.61 -0.07 -19.37
CA LEU A 190 -0.34 -1.49 -19.18
C LEU A 190 -1.22 -2.30 -20.14
N SER A 191 -0.61 -3.16 -20.94
CA SER A 191 -1.32 -4.13 -21.79
C SER A 191 -0.93 -5.54 -21.39
N ALA A 192 -1.90 -6.46 -21.34
CA ALA A 192 -1.64 -7.88 -21.16
C ALA A 192 -1.69 -8.58 -22.53
N HIS A 193 -0.77 -9.51 -22.74
CA HIS A 193 -0.69 -10.35 -23.93
C HIS A 193 -0.58 -11.79 -23.44
N LEU A 194 -1.69 -12.33 -22.97
CA LEU A 194 -1.75 -13.72 -22.55
C LEU A 194 -1.55 -14.59 -23.79
N ASP A 195 -0.69 -15.60 -23.69
CA ASP A 195 -0.31 -16.46 -24.80
C ASP A 195 -1.54 -17.03 -25.51
N ALA A 196 -1.64 -16.72 -26.80
CA ALA A 196 -2.54 -17.39 -27.73
C ALA A 196 -2.14 -18.87 -27.97
N ASP A 197 -1.09 -19.37 -27.31
CA ASP A 197 -0.46 -20.67 -27.59
C ASP A 197 -0.43 -21.65 -26.39
N VAL A 198 -1.26 -21.46 -25.37
CA VAL A 198 -1.66 -22.60 -24.53
C VAL A 198 -2.88 -23.23 -25.19
N THR A 199 -2.66 -24.36 -25.89
CA THR A 199 -3.69 -25.31 -26.28
C THR A 199 -4.42 -25.74 -25.02
N CYS A 200 -5.41 -24.95 -24.61
CA CYS A 200 -6.32 -25.32 -23.54
C CYS A 200 -7.12 -26.48 -24.10
N GLY A 201 -6.72 -27.70 -23.73
CA GLY A 201 -7.51 -28.89 -23.95
C GLY A 201 -8.94 -28.58 -23.56
N LYS A 202 -9.87 -28.90 -24.46
CA LYS A 202 -11.31 -28.84 -24.24
C LYS A 202 -11.61 -29.26 -22.81
N VAL A 203 -11.92 -28.30 -21.95
CA VAL A 203 -12.53 -28.61 -20.66
C VAL A 203 -13.92 -29.13 -21.04
N ALA A 204 -14.11 -30.43 -20.85
CA ALA A 204 -15.40 -31.08 -21.03
C ALA A 204 -16.47 -30.32 -20.20
N PRO A 205 -17.72 -30.21 -20.67
CA PRO A 205 -18.76 -29.55 -19.92
C PRO A 205 -18.91 -30.25 -18.56
N LYS A 206 -18.90 -29.48 -17.47
CA LYS A 206 -19.41 -30.00 -16.19
C LYS A 206 -20.88 -30.33 -16.40
N GLU A 207 -21.28 -31.54 -16.05
CA GLU A 207 -22.66 -32.05 -16.12
C GLU A 207 -23.63 -31.35 -15.15
N ASP A 208 -23.24 -30.21 -14.55
CA ASP A 208 -23.99 -29.52 -13.50
C ASP A 208 -24.53 -28.13 -13.89
N GLY A 209 -24.57 -27.77 -15.18
CA GLY A 209 -25.35 -26.61 -15.66
C GLY A 209 -25.05 -25.26 -15.00
N SER A 210 -23.93 -25.11 -14.28
CA SER A 210 -23.58 -23.88 -13.59
C SER A 210 -22.72 -22.99 -14.49
N VAL A 211 -23.28 -21.83 -14.86
CA VAL A 211 -22.61 -20.82 -15.67
C VAL A 211 -21.82 -19.91 -14.74
N ASP A 212 -20.48 -20.00 -14.80
CA ASP A 212 -19.61 -19.05 -14.12
C ASP A 212 -19.64 -17.74 -14.92
N THR A 213 -20.42 -16.77 -14.43
CA THR A 213 -20.53 -15.42 -15.01
C THR A 213 -19.40 -14.56 -14.46
N GLY A 214 -18.16 -14.93 -14.78
CA GLY A 214 -17.02 -14.03 -14.62
C GLY A 214 -17.12 -12.93 -15.66
N ALA A 215 -17.39 -11.69 -15.21
CA ALA A 215 -17.41 -10.51 -16.06
C ALA A 215 -16.13 -10.47 -16.92
N GLY A 216 -16.27 -10.64 -18.24
CA GLY A 216 -15.18 -10.60 -19.18
C GLY A 216 -14.60 -9.20 -19.25
N ASP A 217 -13.54 -8.95 -18.48
CA ASP A 217 -12.71 -7.76 -18.64
C ASP A 217 -12.11 -7.84 -20.06
N ASP A 218 -12.33 -6.80 -20.87
CA ASP A 218 -11.84 -6.71 -22.24
C ASP A 218 -10.31 -6.61 -22.21
N ASP A 219 -9.64 -7.77 -22.13
CA ASP A 219 -8.18 -7.91 -22.03
C ASP A 219 -7.43 -7.25 -23.21
N SER A 220 -8.14 -6.81 -24.26
CA SER A 220 -7.57 -6.16 -25.45
C SER A 220 -7.18 -4.70 -25.24
N LYS A 221 -7.74 -4.00 -24.23
CA LYS A 221 -7.51 -2.55 -24.05
C LYS A 221 -6.42 -2.26 -23.01
N PRO A 222 -5.48 -1.34 -23.30
CA PRO A 222 -4.50 -0.91 -22.31
C PRO A 222 -5.17 -0.28 -21.08
N LYS A 223 -4.80 -0.74 -19.88
CA LYS A 223 -5.20 -0.17 -18.60
C LYS A 223 -4.30 1.02 -18.25
N HIS A 224 -4.89 2.16 -17.90
CA HIS A 224 -4.16 3.35 -17.50
C HIS A 224 -3.83 3.31 -16.00
N ILE A 225 -2.55 3.43 -15.67
CA ILE A 225 -2.02 3.33 -14.30
C ILE A 225 -1.18 4.57 -14.00
N VAL A 226 -1.31 5.09 -12.79
CA VAL A 226 -0.52 6.24 -12.32
C VAL A 226 0.47 5.77 -11.25
N ILE A 227 1.75 6.06 -11.46
CA ILE A 227 2.83 5.74 -10.52
C ILE A 227 3.33 7.02 -9.88
N PHE A 228 3.19 7.11 -8.57
CA PHE A 228 3.77 8.15 -7.71
C PHE A 228 5.10 7.65 -7.16
N HIS A 229 6.21 8.29 -7.50
CA HIS A 229 7.54 7.89 -7.06
C HIS A 229 8.18 8.96 -6.18
N ILE A 230 8.36 8.67 -4.89
CA ILE A 230 9.09 9.55 -3.97
C ILE A 230 10.59 9.38 -4.23
N THR A 231 11.25 10.44 -4.71
CA THR A 231 12.61 10.31 -5.27
C THR A 231 13.73 10.56 -4.27
N ASN A 232 13.44 11.21 -3.14
CA ASN A 232 14.45 11.75 -2.21
C ASN A 232 14.16 11.46 -0.73
N TRP A 233 13.71 10.25 -0.41
CA TRP A 233 13.43 9.86 0.98
C TRP A 233 14.17 8.58 1.35
N SER A 234 15.43 8.66 1.75
CA SER A 234 16.24 7.50 2.14
C SER A 234 15.77 6.86 3.46
N ASN A 235 16.14 5.60 3.69
CA ASN A 235 15.93 4.95 4.99
C ASN A 235 16.68 5.69 6.11
N ASN A 236 16.16 5.68 7.33
CA ASN A 236 16.77 6.32 8.52
C ASN A 236 16.93 7.85 8.46
N ILE A 237 16.50 8.51 7.38
CA ILE A 237 16.59 9.96 7.22
C ILE A 237 15.22 10.61 7.45
N TRP A 238 15.22 11.73 8.18
CA TRP A 238 14.06 12.59 8.31
C TRP A 238 13.79 13.31 6.98
N PRO A 239 12.65 13.06 6.31
CA PRO A 239 12.35 13.69 5.03
C PRO A 239 11.95 15.16 5.18
N ASP A 240 11.94 15.87 4.07
CA ASP A 240 11.28 17.17 3.98
C ASP A 240 9.76 16.98 4.00
N LEU A 241 9.13 17.30 5.13
CA LEU A 241 7.68 17.17 5.28
C LEU A 241 6.90 18.21 4.47
N ASP A 242 7.53 19.30 4.06
CA ASP A 242 6.90 20.28 3.16
C ASP A 242 6.87 19.81 1.70
N GLN A 243 7.63 18.76 1.36
CA GLN A 243 7.49 18.02 0.09
C GLN A 243 6.57 16.81 0.25
N LEU A 244 6.73 16.06 1.34
CA LEU A 244 5.96 14.84 1.58
C LEU A 244 4.47 15.12 1.88
N GLY A 245 4.14 16.21 2.57
CA GLY A 245 2.76 16.62 2.82
C GLY A 245 1.96 16.86 1.53
N PRO A 246 2.41 17.76 0.63
CA PRO A 246 1.79 17.95 -0.68
C PRO A 246 1.72 16.67 -1.53
N PHE A 247 2.75 15.82 -1.48
CA PHE A 247 2.69 14.50 -2.12
C PHE A 247 1.49 13.68 -1.65
N ILE A 248 1.31 13.54 -0.33
CA ILE A 248 0.18 12.80 0.27
C ILE A 248 -1.16 13.44 -0.12
N LYS A 249 -1.25 14.76 -0.12
CA LYS A 249 -2.46 15.49 -0.54
C LYS A 249 -2.85 15.19 -1.99
N ILE A 250 -1.89 15.22 -2.91
CA ILE A 250 -2.13 14.93 -4.33
C ILE A 250 -2.48 13.45 -4.53
N LEU A 251 -1.80 12.54 -3.80
CA LEU A 251 -2.10 11.11 -3.82
C LEU A 251 -3.54 10.82 -3.38
N ALA A 252 -3.94 11.34 -2.21
CA ALA A 252 -5.29 11.20 -1.68
C ALA A 252 -6.35 11.78 -2.63
N SER A 253 -6.09 12.95 -3.21
CA SER A 253 -6.96 13.55 -4.22
C SER A 253 -7.12 12.66 -5.46
N LYS A 254 -6.04 12.01 -5.92
CA LYS A 254 -6.07 11.11 -7.07
C LYS A 254 -6.84 9.83 -6.77
N GLU A 255 -6.66 9.28 -5.57
CA GLU A 255 -7.41 8.11 -5.11
C GLU A 255 -8.91 8.42 -5.02
N ILE A 256 -9.29 9.57 -4.45
CA ILE A 256 -10.70 10.02 -4.41
C ILE A 256 -11.28 10.13 -5.83
N GLN A 257 -10.52 10.62 -6.82
CA GLN A 257 -10.96 10.66 -8.21
C GLN A 257 -11.18 9.27 -8.81
N ILE A 258 -10.35 8.29 -8.45
CA ILE A 258 -10.51 6.89 -8.87
C ILE A 258 -11.76 6.29 -8.22
N ILE A 259 -11.94 6.48 -6.91
CA ILE A 259 -13.12 6.02 -6.16
C ILE A 259 -14.41 6.57 -6.77
N LYS A 260 -14.46 7.87 -7.11
CA LYS A 260 -15.63 8.50 -7.73
C LYS A 260 -15.97 7.97 -9.13
N ARG A 261 -15.01 7.33 -9.80
CA ARG A 261 -15.17 6.73 -11.15
C ARG A 261 -15.28 5.21 -11.11
N ALA A 262 -15.21 4.60 -9.93
CA ALA A 262 -15.40 3.17 -9.79
C ALA A 262 -16.81 2.80 -10.27
N ALA A 263 -16.88 1.83 -11.18
CA ALA A 263 -18.12 1.18 -11.54
C ALA A 263 -18.34 -0.02 -10.60
N ASP A 264 -19.59 -0.48 -10.48
CA ASP A 264 -19.95 -1.75 -9.85
C ASP A 264 -19.53 -1.91 -8.38
N ASP A 265 -19.47 -0.82 -7.62
CA ASP A 265 -19.09 -0.78 -6.20
C ASP A 265 -17.67 -1.31 -5.89
N TYR A 266 -16.87 -1.67 -6.90
CA TYR A 266 -15.50 -2.15 -6.72
C TYR A 266 -14.49 -1.00 -6.77
N ILE A 267 -13.84 -0.72 -5.64
CA ILE A 267 -12.75 0.24 -5.55
C ILE A 267 -11.41 -0.51 -5.71
N PRO A 268 -10.66 -0.27 -6.81
CA PRO A 268 -9.39 -0.96 -6.99
C PRO A 268 -8.37 -0.57 -5.92
N PRO A 269 -7.56 -1.51 -5.41
CA PRO A 269 -6.60 -1.21 -4.38
C PRO A 269 -5.48 -0.27 -4.85
N VAL A 270 -4.99 0.54 -3.92
CA VAL A 270 -3.76 1.32 -4.12
C VAL A 270 -2.56 0.47 -3.76
N VAL A 271 -1.60 0.33 -4.68
CA VAL A 271 -0.36 -0.41 -4.43
C VAL A 271 0.64 0.52 -3.75
N LEU A 272 1.09 0.17 -2.55
CA LEU A 272 2.15 0.85 -1.82
C LEU A 272 3.39 -0.05 -1.81
N GLN A 273 4.38 0.32 -2.61
CA GLN A 273 5.61 -0.43 -2.80
C GLN A 273 6.79 0.28 -2.14
N GLY A 274 7.49 -0.43 -1.25
CA GLY A 274 8.80 -0.01 -0.74
C GLY A 274 9.77 -1.17 -0.78
N PHE A 275 11.07 -0.94 -0.51
CA PHE A 275 12.06 -2.02 -0.57
C PHE A 275 11.65 -3.25 0.25
N ALA A 276 11.31 -3.03 1.53
CA ALA A 276 10.83 -4.07 2.44
C ALA A 276 9.29 -4.17 2.52
N GLY A 277 8.53 -3.27 1.87
CA GLY A 277 7.08 -3.16 2.09
C GLY A 277 6.73 -2.90 3.56
N LEU A 278 7.53 -2.07 4.23
CA LEU A 278 7.44 -1.72 5.65
C LEU A 278 7.78 -0.23 5.83
N ASN A 279 7.69 0.28 7.05
CA ASN A 279 8.28 1.56 7.45
C ASN A 279 7.79 2.74 6.61
N ARG A 280 8.58 3.29 5.68
CA ARG A 280 8.17 4.38 4.76
C ARG A 280 6.85 4.07 4.04
N THR A 281 6.66 2.82 3.59
CA THR A 281 5.42 2.36 2.95
C THR A 281 4.22 2.43 3.91
N CYS A 282 4.43 2.05 5.17
CA CYS A 282 3.43 2.11 6.23
C CYS A 282 3.08 3.56 6.62
N VAL A 283 4.07 4.46 6.61
CA VAL A 283 3.83 5.90 6.81
C VAL A 283 2.92 6.45 5.71
N VAL A 284 3.19 6.12 4.44
CA VAL A 284 2.32 6.54 3.33
C VAL A 284 0.91 5.97 3.47
N TRP A 285 0.77 4.71 3.89
CA TRP A 285 -0.55 4.10 4.13
C TRP A 285 -1.37 4.90 5.14
N VAL A 286 -0.80 5.16 6.33
CA VAL A 286 -1.51 5.92 7.38
C VAL A 286 -1.78 7.36 6.93
N ALA A 287 -0.78 8.02 6.36
CA ALA A 287 -0.88 9.41 5.92
C ALA A 287 -1.94 9.62 4.84
N THR A 288 -2.07 8.68 3.90
CA THR A 288 -3.09 8.74 2.83
C THR A 288 -4.50 8.64 3.41
N ILE A 289 -4.72 7.73 4.37
CA ILE A 289 -6.01 7.59 5.06
C ILE A 289 -6.31 8.85 5.88
N LEU A 290 -5.36 9.34 6.67
CA LEU A 290 -5.52 10.57 7.48
C LEU A 290 -5.88 11.78 6.62
N MET A 291 -5.24 11.93 5.45
CA MET A 291 -5.52 13.03 4.52
C MET A 291 -6.95 12.94 3.94
N LYS A 292 -7.51 11.74 3.75
CA LYS A 292 -8.90 11.60 3.33
C LYS A 292 -9.87 11.86 4.49
N GLN A 293 -9.57 11.37 5.69
CA GLN A 293 -10.42 11.59 6.87
C GLN A 293 -10.49 13.06 7.27
N ILE A 294 -9.37 13.80 7.17
CA ILE A 294 -9.36 15.25 7.46
C ILE A 294 -10.17 16.05 6.44
N GLU A 295 -10.15 15.67 5.16
CA GLU A 295 -10.96 16.29 4.10
C GLU A 295 -12.46 16.01 4.29
N ARG A 296 -12.81 14.82 4.80
CA ARG A 296 -14.20 14.46 5.15
C ARG A 296 -14.67 15.02 6.50
N ARG A 297 -13.75 15.58 7.30
CA ARG A 297 -13.97 16.06 8.67
C ARG A 297 -14.49 14.97 9.63
N GLU A 298 -14.00 13.75 9.48
CA GLU A 298 -14.46 12.58 10.24
C GLU A 298 -13.69 12.41 11.56
N CYS A 299 -12.44 11.96 11.47
CA CYS A 299 -11.56 11.68 12.59
C CYS A 299 -10.09 11.81 12.17
N PHE A 300 -9.18 11.75 13.13
CA PHE A 300 -7.74 11.86 12.91
C PHE A 300 -6.97 11.17 14.03
N ASP A 301 -7.12 9.86 14.05
CA ASP A 301 -6.48 9.00 15.04
C ASP A 301 -5.28 8.28 14.41
N VAL A 302 -4.13 8.93 14.50
CA VAL A 302 -2.85 8.42 13.98
C VAL A 302 -2.46 7.10 14.65
N GLU A 303 -2.71 6.99 15.96
CA GLU A 303 -2.33 5.83 16.74
C GLU A 303 -3.21 4.62 16.40
N TYR A 304 -4.52 4.82 16.29
CA TYR A 304 -5.45 3.78 15.87
C TYR A 304 -5.08 3.21 14.50
N LEU A 305 -4.84 4.08 13.50
CA LEU A 305 -4.43 3.65 12.17
C LEU A 305 -3.08 2.90 12.19
N ALA A 306 -2.11 3.40 12.95
CA ALA A 306 -0.82 2.73 13.09
C ALA A 306 -0.97 1.33 13.73
N ARG A 307 -1.74 1.22 14.83
CA ARG A 307 -2.01 -0.05 15.52
C ARG A 307 -2.79 -1.02 14.63
N HIS A 308 -3.77 -0.52 13.87
CA HIS A 308 -4.52 -1.30 12.90
C HIS A 308 -3.60 -1.91 11.85
N LEU A 309 -2.67 -1.11 11.31
CA LEU A 309 -1.72 -1.60 10.31
C LEU A 309 -0.73 -2.61 10.89
N VAL A 310 -0.22 -2.42 12.12
CA VAL A 310 0.68 -3.39 12.77
C VAL A 310 0.01 -4.77 12.91
N ARG A 311 -1.31 -4.82 13.19
CA ARG A 311 -2.06 -6.09 13.26
C ARG A 311 -2.20 -6.79 11.91
N ILE A 312 -2.14 -6.05 10.79
CA ILE A 312 -2.29 -6.58 9.44
C ILE A 312 -0.93 -6.95 8.83
N ARG A 313 0.08 -6.10 9.02
CA ARG A 313 1.41 -6.23 8.42
C ARG A 313 2.46 -6.29 9.54
N PRO A 314 2.94 -7.49 9.90
CA PRO A 314 4.04 -7.65 10.84
C PRO A 314 5.25 -6.78 10.46
N GLY A 315 5.88 -6.18 11.46
CA GLY A 315 7.05 -5.30 11.28
C GLY A 315 6.73 -3.90 10.76
N ALA A 316 5.45 -3.53 10.57
CA ALA A 316 5.08 -2.14 10.32
C ALA A 316 5.62 -1.23 11.43
N PHE A 317 6.22 -0.10 11.04
CA PHE A 317 6.88 0.84 11.96
C PHE A 317 7.97 0.24 12.85
N SER A 318 8.63 -0.86 12.43
CA SER A 318 9.80 -1.41 13.13
C SER A 318 10.99 -0.44 13.21
N ASN A 319 11.06 0.52 12.29
CA ASN A 319 12.07 1.57 12.29
C ASN A 319 11.58 2.81 13.06
N PRO A 320 12.30 3.27 14.12
CA PRO A 320 11.91 4.44 14.89
C PRO A 320 11.78 5.71 14.05
N MET A 321 12.67 5.93 13.07
CA MET A 321 12.58 7.10 12.22
C MET A 321 11.22 7.15 11.50
N SER A 322 10.73 6.01 11.00
CA SER A 322 9.42 5.97 10.34
C SER A 322 8.27 6.28 11.29
N PHE A 323 8.37 5.83 12.54
CA PHE A 323 7.41 6.21 13.58
C PHE A 323 7.42 7.72 13.84
N PHE A 324 8.59 8.34 14.07
CA PHE A 324 8.64 9.79 14.30
C PHE A 324 8.19 10.60 13.08
N VAL A 325 8.54 10.14 11.87
CA VAL A 325 8.09 10.77 10.62
C VAL A 325 6.57 10.68 10.47
N LEU A 326 5.93 9.58 10.86
CA LEU A 326 4.47 9.48 10.87
C LEU A 326 3.83 10.60 11.70
N PHE A 327 4.30 10.79 12.93
CA PHE A 327 3.76 11.84 13.82
C PHE A 327 4.06 13.25 13.30
N GLY A 328 5.28 13.51 12.80
CA GLY A 328 5.60 14.80 12.19
C GLY A 328 4.73 15.08 10.95
N LEU A 329 4.55 14.08 10.10
CA LEU A 329 3.71 14.18 8.90
C LEU A 329 2.24 14.39 9.25
N ALA A 330 1.74 13.80 10.35
CA ALA A 330 0.38 14.04 10.82
C ALA A 330 0.14 15.52 11.16
N PHE A 331 1.07 16.21 11.84
CA PHE A 331 0.97 17.67 12.04
C PHE A 331 0.96 18.43 10.71
N ARG A 332 1.77 18.00 9.74
CA ARG A 332 1.76 18.65 8.43
C ARG A 332 0.42 18.44 7.71
N ILE A 333 -0.14 17.24 7.73
CA ILE A 333 -1.46 16.94 7.17
C ILE A 333 -2.54 17.77 7.87
N ALA A 334 -2.50 17.88 9.21
CA ALA A 334 -3.42 18.71 9.98
C ALA A 334 -3.42 20.16 9.49
N SER A 335 -2.23 20.74 9.26
CA SER A 335 -2.11 22.10 8.70
C SER A 335 -2.59 22.21 7.24
N LEU A 336 -2.33 21.20 6.41
CA LEU A 336 -2.81 21.16 5.01
C LEU A 336 -4.33 21.07 4.89
N GLY A 337 -4.98 20.46 5.89
CA GLY A 337 -6.44 20.40 6.01
C GLY A 337 -7.05 21.64 6.69
N GLY A 338 -6.24 22.58 7.19
CA GLY A 338 -6.70 23.79 7.87
C GLY A 338 -7.14 23.59 9.32
N TRP A 339 -6.70 22.50 9.99
CA TRP A 339 -7.05 22.20 11.38
C TRP A 339 -6.02 22.72 12.40
N SER A 340 -4.84 23.10 11.93
CA SER A 340 -3.83 23.80 12.72
C SER A 340 -3.15 24.86 11.85
N ALA A 341 -2.63 25.92 12.48
CA ALA A 341 -1.77 26.86 11.79
C ALA A 341 -0.50 26.15 11.31
N TYR A 342 0.05 26.58 10.18
CA TYR A 342 1.27 26.00 9.64
C TYR A 342 2.46 26.22 10.57
N GLU A 343 2.53 27.38 11.20
CA GLU A 343 3.56 27.78 12.17
C GLU A 343 3.55 26.85 13.39
N ASP A 344 2.38 26.60 13.98
CA ASP A 344 2.23 25.68 15.11
C ASP A 344 2.65 24.25 14.73
N ALA A 345 2.22 23.78 13.55
CA ALA A 345 2.62 22.47 13.03
C ALA A 345 4.14 22.38 12.85
N LYS A 346 4.77 23.44 12.33
CA LYS A 346 6.21 23.51 12.08
C LYS A 346 7.03 23.43 13.37
N ASP A 347 6.59 24.10 14.43
CA ASP A 347 7.26 24.04 15.74
C ASP A 347 7.18 22.63 16.34
N ARG A 348 6.01 21.98 16.25
CA ARG A 348 5.84 20.59 16.69
C ARG A 348 6.67 19.60 15.87
N ILE A 349 6.71 19.79 14.55
CA ILE A 349 7.56 19.01 13.65
C ILE A 349 9.04 19.13 14.05
N LYS A 350 9.50 20.33 14.41
CA LYS A 350 10.88 20.57 14.86
C LYS A 350 11.19 19.82 16.16
N GLU A 351 10.29 19.82 17.14
CA GLU A 351 10.43 19.07 18.39
C GLU A 351 10.48 17.54 18.16
N ILE A 352 9.61 17.03 17.27
CA ILE A 352 9.57 15.60 16.90
C ILE A 352 10.85 15.20 16.17
N LYS A 353 11.31 16.02 15.22
CA LYS A 353 12.56 15.80 14.49
C LYS A 353 13.75 15.72 15.46
N ALA A 354 13.82 16.63 16.43
CA ALA A 354 14.90 16.62 17.43
C ALA A 354 14.89 15.32 18.26
N SER A 355 13.71 14.86 18.68
CA SER A 355 13.55 13.58 19.37
C SER A 355 13.98 12.40 18.50
N ALA A 356 13.59 12.39 17.22
CA ALA A 356 13.94 11.34 16.27
C ALA A 356 15.45 11.23 16.10
N LEU A 357 16.13 12.35 15.86
CA LEU A 357 17.58 12.39 15.69
C LEU A 357 18.33 11.95 16.95
N ALA A 358 17.84 12.34 18.13
CA ALA A 358 18.40 11.88 19.41
C ALA A 358 18.25 10.36 19.59
N THR A 359 17.07 9.80 19.29
CA THR A 359 16.82 8.35 19.36
C THR A 359 17.68 7.56 18.38
N MET A 360 17.83 8.04 17.14
CA MET A 360 18.69 7.37 16.16
C MET A 360 20.16 7.38 16.59
N LYS A 361 20.68 8.52 17.05
CA LYS A 361 22.04 8.65 17.57
C LYS A 361 22.29 7.77 18.80
N ALA A 362 21.28 7.56 19.65
CA ALA A 362 21.40 6.67 20.80
C ALA A 362 21.50 5.20 20.38
N ARG A 363 20.80 4.80 19.30
CA ARG A 363 20.84 3.43 18.77
C ARG A 363 22.11 3.09 18.00
N GLU A 364 22.74 4.06 17.35
CA GLU A 364 24.06 3.87 16.70
C GLU A 364 25.20 3.61 17.69
N LYS A 365 25.01 3.97 18.97
CA LYS A 365 25.99 3.75 20.04
C LYS A 365 25.81 2.42 20.77
N GLN A 366 24.69 1.74 20.56
CA GLN A 366 24.40 0.41 21.09
C GLN A 366 24.82 -0.63 20.07
#